data_AF-A0A2V8E7Y7-F1
#
_entry.id   AF-A0A2V8E7Y7-F1
#
_cell.length_a   1.000
_cell.length_b   1.000
_cell.length_c   1.000
_cell.angle_alpha   90.00
_cell.angle_beta   90.00
_cell.angle_gamma   90.00
#
_symmetry.space_group_name_H-M   'P 1'
#
loop_
_entity.id
_entity.type
_entity.pdbx_description
1 polymer ?
#
loop_
_entity_poly.entity_id
_entity_poly.type
_entity_poly.pdbx_seq_one_letter_code
_entity_poly.pdbx_strand_id
1 'polypeptide(L)'
;MATSSVDRLDQVPARLALLFEYSPEATLSDARVSEEMRTEPAQTVVRELAQQLARSPRLDRERFRGAANEVRARTGQKGRALFHPIRVALTGRAEGPELDLAIPAIDRGAELPRDAGVPPIVGCRERAEAFVRALNGK
;
A
#
# COMPACT_ATOMS: atom_id res chain seq x y z
N MET A 1 14.19 6.03 13.09
CA MET A 1 14.21 4.60 13.48
C MET A 1 12.76 4.13 13.49
N ALA A 2 12.32 3.42 12.45
CA ALA A 2 10.95 2.93 12.40
C ALA A 2 10.88 1.65 13.25
N THR A 3 10.41 1.78 14.50
CA THR A 3 10.26 0.66 15.43
C THR A 3 9.21 -0.32 14.87
N SER A 4 9.71 -1.48 14.44
CA SER A 4 8.90 -2.65 14.08
C SER A 4 8.46 -3.45 15.31
N SER A 5 8.90 -3.06 16.51
CA SER A 5 8.60 -3.73 17.77
C SER A 5 7.37 -3.14 18.44
N VAL A 6 6.63 -4.02 19.11
CA VAL A 6 5.68 -3.67 20.17
C VAL A 6 6.31 -4.08 21.50
N ASP A 7 6.11 -3.28 22.54
CA ASP A 7 6.61 -3.58 23.88
C ASP A 7 5.63 -4.47 24.65
N ARG A 8 4.35 -4.46 24.25
CA ARG A 8 3.27 -5.20 24.91
C ARG A 8 2.29 -5.79 23.89
N LEU A 9 1.69 -6.94 24.25
CA LEU A 9 0.77 -7.67 23.35
C LEU A 9 -0.50 -6.87 23.01
N ASP A 10 -0.96 -6.01 23.92
CA ASP A 10 -2.12 -5.13 23.70
C ASP A 10 -1.88 -4.04 22.64
N GLN A 11 -0.62 -3.78 22.26
CA GLN A 11 -0.27 -2.87 21.18
C GLN A 11 -0.37 -3.52 19.79
N VAL A 12 -0.43 -4.86 19.72
CA VAL A 12 -0.46 -5.62 18.45
C VAL A 12 -1.68 -5.25 17.58
N PRO A 13 -2.93 -5.15 18.10
CA PRO A 13 -4.09 -4.82 17.28
C PRO A 13 -3.93 -3.49 16.54
N ALA A 14 -3.56 -2.42 17.25
CA ALA A 14 -3.32 -1.11 16.66
C ALA A 14 -2.22 -1.16 15.59
N ARG A 15 -1.18 -1.97 15.81
CA ARG A 15 -0.06 -2.11 14.86
C ARG A 15 -0.44 -2.87 13.60
N LEU A 16 -1.34 -3.85 13.71
CA LEU A 16 -1.82 -4.68 12.60
C LEU A 16 -3.06 -4.12 11.89
N ALA A 17 -3.66 -3.04 12.40
CA ALA A 17 -4.84 -2.40 11.83
C ALA A 17 -4.72 -2.14 10.31
N LEU A 18 -3.52 -1.82 9.80
CA LEU A 18 -3.29 -1.60 8.36
C LEU A 18 -3.61 -2.82 7.47
N LEU A 19 -3.60 -4.04 8.04
CA LEU A 19 -3.92 -5.27 7.32
C LEU A 19 -5.43 -5.41 7.11
N PHE A 20 -6.24 -4.99 8.09
CA PHE A 20 -7.67 -5.27 8.14
C PHE A 20 -8.55 -4.04 7.86
N GLU A 21 -8.08 -2.83 8.17
CA GLU A 21 -8.85 -1.58 8.11
C GLU A 21 -8.45 -0.70 6.91
N TYR A 22 -8.08 -1.32 5.78
CA TYR A 22 -7.70 -0.55 4.61
C TYR A 22 -8.92 0.07 3.92
N SER A 23 -8.96 1.40 3.84
CA SER A 23 -9.92 2.17 3.04
C SER A 23 -9.21 3.36 2.39
N PRO A 24 -9.16 3.43 1.04
CA PRO A 24 -8.59 4.57 0.35
C PRO A 24 -9.39 5.86 0.57
N GLU A 25 -10.71 5.78 0.77
CA GLU A 25 -11.58 6.93 1.06
C GLU A 25 -11.22 7.54 2.42
N ALA A 26 -11.10 6.69 3.46
CA ALA A 26 -10.68 7.14 4.77
C ALA A 26 -9.25 7.71 4.74
N THR A 27 -8.33 7.09 4.00
CA THR A 27 -6.97 7.64 3.79
C THR A 27 -6.99 9.01 3.13
N LEU A 28 -7.82 9.21 2.09
CA LEU A 28 -7.93 10.46 1.35
C LEU A 28 -8.77 11.53 2.08
N SER A 29 -9.44 11.20 3.19
CA SER A 29 -10.11 12.20 4.03
C SER A 29 -9.14 13.07 4.85
N ASP A 30 -7.90 12.62 5.08
CA ASP A 30 -6.85 13.49 5.63
C ASP A 30 -6.45 14.50 4.56
N ALA A 31 -6.69 15.79 4.82
CA ALA A 31 -6.46 16.87 3.85
C ALA A 31 -5.03 16.90 3.29
N ARG A 32 -4.02 16.64 4.13
CA ARG A 32 -2.61 16.68 3.71
C ARG A 32 -2.29 15.51 2.78
N VAL A 33 -2.77 14.32 3.12
CA VAL A 33 -2.62 13.13 2.26
C VAL A 33 -3.36 13.33 0.95
N SER A 34 -4.58 13.86 1.02
CA SER A 34 -5.41 14.18 -0.14
C SER A 34 -4.71 15.14 -1.10
N GLU A 35 -4.12 16.22 -0.58
CA GLU A 35 -3.41 17.22 -1.36
C GLU A 35 -2.16 16.63 -2.02
N GLU A 36 -1.32 15.92 -1.25
CA GLU A 36 -0.11 15.27 -1.76
C GLU A 36 -0.44 14.23 -2.85
N MET A 37 -1.44 13.38 -2.62
CA MET A 37 -1.83 12.32 -3.55
C MET A 37 -2.54 12.82 -4.80
N ARG A 38 -3.08 14.06 -4.78
CA ARG A 38 -3.69 14.68 -5.97
C ARG A 38 -2.69 15.44 -6.85
N THR A 39 -1.43 15.55 -6.46
CA THR A 39 -0.39 16.04 -7.37
C THR A 39 -0.23 15.10 -8.57
N GLU A 40 0.07 15.64 -9.75
CA GLU A 40 0.29 14.83 -10.96
C GLU A 40 1.32 13.71 -10.72
N PRO A 41 2.50 13.98 -10.12
CA PRO A 41 3.52 12.95 -9.95
C PRO A 41 3.03 11.77 -9.09
N ALA A 42 2.30 12.06 -8.01
CA ALA A 42 1.75 11.03 -7.14
C ALA A 42 0.69 10.18 -7.85
N GLN A 43 -0.25 10.83 -8.55
CA GLN A 43 -1.28 10.13 -9.32
C GLN A 43 -0.67 9.25 -10.41
N THR A 44 0.37 9.72 -11.09
CA THR A 44 1.05 8.95 -12.14
C THR A 44 1.80 7.75 -11.56
N VAL A 45 2.46 7.88 -10.41
CA VAL A 45 3.04 6.73 -9.68
C VAL A 45 1.98 5.69 -9.30
N VAL A 46 0.85 6.11 -8.74
CA VAL A 46 -0.19 5.17 -8.28
C VAL A 46 -0.90 4.50 -9.47
N ARG A 47 -1.15 5.23 -10.55
CA ARG A 47 -1.72 4.67 -11.79
C ARG A 47 -0.79 3.64 -12.42
N GLU A 48 0.49 3.95 -12.56
CA GLU A 48 1.48 3.00 -13.07
C GLU A 48 1.62 1.78 -12.17
N LEU A 49 1.63 1.97 -10.85
CA LEU A 49 1.64 0.88 -9.88
C LEU A 49 0.43 -0.05 -10.09
N ALA A 50 -0.78 0.50 -10.14
CA ALA A 50 -2.00 -0.30 -10.35
C ALA A 50 -1.95 -1.10 -11.66
N GLN A 51 -1.44 -0.49 -12.75
CA GLN A 51 -1.25 -1.18 -14.03
C GLN A 51 -0.25 -2.34 -13.94
N GLN A 52 0.89 -2.14 -13.26
CA GLN A 52 1.87 -3.21 -13.06
C GLN A 52 1.29 -4.35 -12.20
N LEU A 53 0.57 -4.01 -11.12
CA LEU A 53 0.04 -5.00 -10.19
C LEU A 53 -1.15 -5.78 -10.76
N ALA A 54 -1.93 -5.20 -11.67
CA ALA A 54 -3.07 -5.87 -12.32
C ALA A 54 -2.69 -7.19 -13.00
N ARG A 55 -1.45 -7.30 -13.49
CA ARG A 55 -0.92 -8.48 -14.20
C ARG A 55 0.08 -9.29 -13.38
N SER A 56 0.48 -8.80 -12.21
CA SER A 56 1.54 -9.41 -11.39
C SER A 56 0.95 -10.40 -10.39
N PRO A 57 1.56 -11.58 -10.16
CA PRO A 57 1.15 -12.46 -9.06
C PRO A 57 1.32 -11.74 -7.71
N ARG A 58 0.84 -12.38 -6.63
CA ARG A 58 1.04 -11.88 -5.25
C ARG A 58 2.51 -11.54 -5.01
N LEU A 59 2.73 -10.40 -4.36
CA LEU A 59 4.04 -9.80 -4.17
C LEU A 59 4.78 -10.48 -3.03
N ASP A 60 5.97 -10.99 -3.33
CA ASP A 60 7.03 -11.15 -2.35
C ASP A 60 7.94 -9.91 -2.38
N ARG A 61 9.05 -9.95 -1.61
CA ARG A 61 9.99 -8.83 -1.55
C ARG A 61 10.64 -8.55 -2.91
N GLU A 62 10.98 -9.58 -3.66
CA GLU A 62 11.66 -9.43 -4.96
C GLU A 62 10.70 -8.85 -6.00
N ARG A 63 9.49 -9.41 -6.09
CA ARG A 63 8.42 -8.93 -6.97
C ARG A 63 8.01 -7.49 -6.65
N PHE A 64 7.91 -7.14 -5.37
CA PHE A 64 7.63 -5.76 -4.97
C PHE A 64 8.72 -4.80 -5.46
N ARG A 65 10.00 -5.14 -5.24
CA ARG A 65 11.13 -4.33 -5.71
C ARG A 65 11.16 -4.24 -7.24
N GLY A 66 10.86 -5.33 -7.94
CA GLY A 66 10.69 -5.36 -9.40
C GLY A 66 9.61 -4.38 -9.86
N ALA A 67 8.40 -4.48 -9.30
CA ALA A 67 7.29 -3.58 -9.62
C ALA A 67 7.64 -2.11 -9.33
N ALA A 68 8.26 -1.80 -8.19
CA ALA A 68 8.68 -0.44 -7.85
C ALA A 68 9.75 0.10 -8.83
N ASN A 69 10.66 -0.75 -9.30
CA ASN A 69 11.65 -0.38 -10.32
C ASN A 69 11.02 -0.11 -11.69
N GLU A 70 10.01 -0.88 -12.09
CA GLU A 70 9.25 -0.64 -13.31
C GLU A 70 8.48 0.68 -13.23
N VAL A 71 7.80 0.95 -12.11
CA VAL A 71 7.12 2.23 -11.88
C VAL A 71 8.12 3.40 -11.91
N ARG A 72 9.29 3.24 -11.29
CA ARG A 72 10.38 4.24 -11.38
C ARG A 72 10.79 4.49 -12.83
N ALA A 73 10.96 3.44 -13.64
CA ALA A 73 11.38 3.56 -15.02
C ALA A 73 10.34 4.31 -15.88
N ARG A 74 9.05 4.05 -15.65
CA ARG A 74 7.95 4.67 -16.40
C ARG A 74 7.66 6.11 -15.98
N THR A 75 7.80 6.41 -14.69
CA THR A 75 7.42 7.72 -14.14
C THR A 75 8.59 8.69 -13.96
N GLY A 76 9.83 8.18 -13.96
CA GLY A 76 11.02 8.95 -13.61
C GLY A 76 11.14 9.31 -12.12
N GLN A 77 10.13 9.00 -11.29
CA GLN A 77 10.08 9.37 -9.87
C GLN A 77 11.03 8.50 -9.04
N LYS A 78 11.69 9.11 -8.04
CA LYS A 78 12.70 8.45 -7.18
C LYS A 78 12.55 8.84 -5.72
N GLY A 79 13.15 8.05 -4.83
CA GLY A 79 13.18 8.35 -3.39
C GLY A 79 11.78 8.53 -2.81
N ARG A 80 11.56 9.64 -2.09
CA ARG A 80 10.25 9.94 -1.48
C ARG A 80 9.14 10.05 -2.53
N ALA A 81 9.39 10.70 -3.67
CA ALA A 81 8.38 10.92 -4.71
C ALA A 81 7.86 9.61 -5.35
N LEU A 82 8.64 8.53 -5.26
CA LEU A 82 8.22 7.19 -5.67
C LEU A 82 7.58 6.41 -4.52
N PHE A 83 8.30 6.28 -3.41
CA PHE A 83 7.91 5.34 -2.35
C PHE A 83 6.84 5.87 -1.42
N HIS A 84 6.66 7.19 -1.31
CA HIS A 84 5.59 7.74 -0.48
C HIS A 84 4.21 7.51 -1.12
N PRO A 85 3.96 7.82 -2.41
CA PRO A 85 2.69 7.48 -3.03
C PRO A 85 2.38 5.97 -3.03
N ILE A 86 3.39 5.12 -3.27
CA ILE A 86 3.25 3.65 -3.17
C ILE A 86 2.82 3.24 -1.75
N ARG A 87 3.44 3.80 -0.72
CA ARG A 87 3.10 3.53 0.67
C ARG A 87 1.65 3.88 0.94
N VAL A 88 1.25 5.12 0.65
CA VAL A 88 -0.12 5.57 0.91
C VAL A 88 -1.12 4.68 0.18
N ALA A 89 -0.86 4.38 -1.10
CA ALA A 89 -1.75 3.56 -1.92
C ALA A 89 -1.87 2.10 -1.47
N LEU A 90 -0.82 1.49 -0.92
CA LEU A 90 -0.85 0.07 -0.54
C LEU A 90 -1.13 -0.15 0.95
N THR A 91 -0.80 0.81 1.81
CA THR A 91 -0.96 0.66 3.27
C THR A 91 -2.06 1.54 3.84
N GLY A 92 -2.56 2.54 3.10
CA GLY A 92 -3.54 3.50 3.60
C GLY A 92 -2.99 4.43 4.69
N ARG A 93 -1.66 4.60 4.75
CA ARG A 93 -0.97 5.34 5.81
C ARG A 93 0.14 6.21 5.21
N ALA A 94 0.28 7.45 5.67
CA ALA A 94 1.37 8.35 5.24
C ALA A 94 2.75 7.90 5.77
N GLU A 95 2.74 7.24 6.92
CA GLU A 95 3.91 6.69 7.60
C GLU A 95 3.63 5.24 7.99
N GLY A 96 4.66 4.44 8.23
CA GLY A 96 4.44 3.07 8.68
C GLY A 96 5.63 2.15 8.48
N PRO A 97 5.39 0.82 8.53
CA PRO A 97 6.44 -0.19 8.44
C PRO A 97 7.19 -0.14 7.11
N GLU A 98 8.37 -0.73 7.06
CA GLU A 98 9.14 -0.87 5.83
C GLU A 98 8.33 -1.59 4.75
N LEU A 99 8.27 -1.03 3.54
CA LEU A 99 7.46 -1.60 2.45
C LEU A 99 7.94 -3.00 2.06
N ASP A 100 9.25 -3.25 2.12
CA ASP A 100 9.87 -4.56 1.88
C ASP A 100 9.44 -5.67 2.86
N LEU A 101 8.74 -5.29 3.95
CA LEU A 101 8.13 -6.20 4.91
C LEU A 101 6.60 -6.15 4.84
N ALA A 102 6.03 -4.95 4.78
CA ALA A 102 4.59 -4.73 4.80
C ALA A 102 3.89 -5.30 3.56
N ILE A 103 4.45 -5.05 2.37
CA ILE A 103 3.83 -5.48 1.11
C ILE A 103 3.78 -7.01 1.00
N PRO A 104 4.87 -7.75 1.25
CA PRO A 104 4.80 -9.22 1.27
C PRO A 104 3.88 -9.78 2.35
N ALA A 105 3.74 -9.08 3.49
CA ALA A 105 2.83 -9.52 4.56
C ALA A 105 1.35 -9.32 4.17
N ILE A 106 1.02 -8.19 3.53
CA ILE A 106 -0.33 -7.93 3.02
C ILE A 106 -0.71 -8.99 1.99
N ASP A 107 0.13 -9.24 0.99
CA ASP A 107 -0.22 -10.15 -0.10
C ASP A 107 -0.22 -11.62 0.33
N ARG A 108 0.69 -12.06 1.21
CA ARG A 108 0.60 -13.41 1.82
C ARG A 108 -0.63 -13.55 2.71
N GLY A 109 -0.98 -12.49 3.45
CA GLY A 109 -2.21 -12.46 4.25
C GLY A 109 -3.47 -12.57 3.40
N ALA A 110 -3.47 -11.98 2.20
CA ALA A 110 -4.57 -12.06 1.25
C ALA A 110 -4.76 -13.47 0.64
N GLU A 111 -3.79 -14.37 0.79
CA GLU A 111 -3.87 -15.77 0.38
C GLU A 111 -4.41 -16.70 1.47
N LEU A 112 -4.66 -16.17 2.68
CA LEU A 112 -5.20 -16.99 3.77
C LEU A 112 -6.60 -17.52 3.42
N PRO A 113 -6.89 -18.79 3.77
CA PRO A 113 -8.24 -19.35 3.65
C PRO A 113 -9.27 -18.54 4.40
N ARG A 114 -10.52 -18.51 3.90
CA ARG A 114 -11.62 -17.76 4.54
C ARG A 114 -11.98 -18.28 5.93
N ASP A 115 -11.64 -19.52 6.23
CA ASP A 115 -11.85 -20.21 7.51
C ASP A 115 -10.63 -20.16 8.43
N ALA A 116 -9.59 -19.37 8.10
CA ALA A 116 -8.39 -19.20 8.92
C ALA A 116 -8.64 -18.48 10.27
N GLY A 117 -9.88 -18.10 10.58
CA GLY A 117 -10.24 -17.44 11.84
C GLY A 117 -9.82 -15.98 11.94
N VAL A 118 -9.46 -15.34 10.82
CA VAL A 118 -9.11 -13.92 10.74
C VAL A 118 -9.92 -13.20 9.66
N PRO A 119 -10.19 -11.89 9.79
CA PRO A 119 -10.84 -11.12 8.74
C PRO A 119 -10.03 -11.17 7.43
N PRO A 120 -10.69 -11.21 6.25
CA PRO A 120 -10.01 -11.20 4.97
C PRO A 120 -9.11 -9.97 4.79
N ILE A 121 -7.89 -10.20 4.32
CA ILE A 121 -6.95 -9.13 3.99
C ILE A 121 -7.07 -8.83 2.49
N VAL A 122 -7.31 -7.57 2.16
CA VAL A 122 -7.30 -7.11 0.76
C VAL A 122 -5.85 -7.04 0.29
N GLY A 123 -5.52 -7.68 -0.82
CA GLY A 123 -4.15 -7.72 -1.34
C GLY A 123 -3.75 -6.48 -2.13
N CYS A 124 -2.45 -6.34 -2.42
CA CYS A 124 -1.86 -5.11 -2.95
C CYS A 124 -2.37 -4.73 -4.34
N ARG A 125 -2.70 -5.72 -5.19
CA ARG A 125 -3.33 -5.47 -6.50
C ARG A 125 -4.67 -4.75 -6.33
N GLU A 126 -5.54 -5.32 -5.51
CA GLU A 126 -6.89 -4.80 -5.25
C GLU A 126 -6.82 -3.44 -4.54
N ARG A 127 -5.87 -3.26 -3.62
CA ARG A 127 -5.63 -1.97 -2.93
C ARG A 127 -5.21 -0.87 -3.89
N ALA A 128 -4.25 -1.13 -4.79
CA ALA A 128 -3.79 -0.15 -5.77
C ALA A 128 -4.91 0.27 -6.72
N GLU A 129 -5.69 -0.70 -7.21
CA GLU A 129 -6.86 -0.43 -8.05
C GLU A 129 -7.92 0.40 -7.32
N ALA A 130 -8.25 0.04 -6.07
CA ALA A 130 -9.19 0.79 -5.25
C ALA A 130 -8.72 2.22 -4.98
N PHE A 131 -7.43 2.43 -4.75
CA PHE A 131 -6.86 3.76 -4.54
C PHE A 131 -6.96 4.63 -5.79
N VAL A 132 -6.68 4.08 -6.98
CA VAL A 132 -6.90 4.81 -8.25
C VAL A 132 -8.37 5.18 -8.42
N ARG A 133 -9.31 4.28 -8.11
CA ARG A 133 -10.75 4.59 -8.16
C ARG A 133 -11.12 5.72 -7.22
N ALA A 134 -10.63 5.70 -5.97
CA ALA A 134 -10.89 6.74 -4.98
C ALA A 134 -10.26 8.10 -5.33
N LEU A 135 -9.16 8.13 -6.08
CA LEU A 135 -8.61 9.39 -6.60
C LEU A 135 -9.47 9.99 -7.74
N ASN A 136 -10.09 9.14 -8.55
CA ASN A 136 -10.90 9.54 -9.71
C ASN A 136 -12.37 9.86 -9.33
N GLY A 137 -12.91 9.17 -8.33
CA GLY A 137 -14.23 9.43 -7.78
C GLY A 137 -14.14 10.50 -6.69
N LYS A 138 -14.73 11.67 -6.93
CA LYS A 138 -15.17 12.52 -5.83
C LYS A 138 -16.37 11.87 -5.14
#